data_AF-A0AA42GZH6-F1
#
_entry.id   AF-A0AA42GZH6-F1
#
_cell.length_a   1.000
_cell.length_b   1.000
_cell.length_c   1.000
_cell.angle_alpha   90.00
_cell.angle_beta   90.00
_cell.angle_gamma   90.00
#
_symmetry.space_group_name_H-M   'P 1'
#
loop_
_entity.id
_entity.type
_entity.pdbx_description
1 polymer ?
#
loop_
_entity_poly.entity_id
_entity_poly.type
_entity_poly.pdbx_seq_one_letter_code
_entity_poly.pdbx_strand_id
1 'polypeptide(L)'
;MSIDSLPPDRSATLLWQSVVPVTAAVIVVLVASQIPLPGIDTSVLAEQAIYSPNGALARFSIFALGVMPLFTVLAHVEIAKLIFPSLARCQIASSGNAFRISVVIKSIVLLFTAIQAYGMMSALAAMDLVEGFPGATSVGIVSFVGTTAVLIWLNDIARFPNLGNGVWLLLAIPLLGALPLDLVTSIELTRFGAVSAMDWLIATPVILLAVWMIVVANALLSGKGGEAAPKLSLTVLLWPPFLASTVAGYLFIVPLIFTPELFSDTPWLLNLGALALSAILIPLFVYGYHRLISITQPEIACGEIRSILVAVAGVQFLVCIGMGILRQATSFSFIPSGGMLIVCVTVLLAFRSLLDECFGVGA
;
A
#
# COMPACT_ATOMS: atom_id res chain seq x y z
N MET A 1 41.98 -21.75 -9.88
CA MET A 1 41.43 -22.40 -8.67
C MET A 1 39.94 -22.57 -8.94
N SER A 2 39.47 -23.80 -8.86
CA SER A 2 38.24 -24.35 -9.46
C SER A 2 36.95 -23.79 -8.87
N ILE A 3 35.89 -23.94 -9.66
CA ILE A 3 34.49 -23.50 -9.48
C ILE A 3 33.75 -24.34 -8.39
N ASP A 4 34.45 -24.80 -7.34
CA ASP A 4 33.91 -25.81 -6.39
C ASP A 4 33.97 -25.42 -4.90
N SER A 5 34.00 -24.12 -4.56
CA SER A 5 33.99 -23.71 -3.13
C SER A 5 32.99 -22.60 -2.77
N LEU A 6 31.86 -22.52 -3.46
CA LEU A 6 30.69 -21.80 -2.97
C LEU A 6 29.93 -22.72 -1.97
N PRO A 7 29.57 -22.26 -0.75
CA PRO A 7 28.93 -23.11 0.23
C PRO A 7 27.53 -23.59 -0.24
N PRO A 8 27.17 -24.87 -0.03
CA PRO A 8 26.01 -25.51 -0.65
C PRO A 8 24.61 -25.15 -0.08
N ASP A 9 24.46 -24.07 0.69
CA ASP A 9 23.25 -23.80 1.50
C ASP A 9 22.64 -22.38 1.34
N ARG A 10 23.23 -21.50 0.53
CA ARG A 10 22.75 -20.09 0.47
C ARG A 10 21.38 -19.95 -0.18
N SER A 11 21.08 -20.74 -1.21
CA SER A 11 19.78 -20.72 -1.90
C SER A 11 18.67 -21.34 -1.04
N ALA A 12 18.94 -22.45 -0.36
CA ALA A 12 18.01 -23.10 0.55
C ALA A 12 17.66 -22.20 1.74
N THR A 13 18.66 -21.57 2.37
CA THR A 13 18.43 -20.60 3.45
C THR A 13 17.63 -19.38 2.99
N LEU A 14 17.92 -18.81 1.82
CA LEU A 14 17.14 -17.69 1.25
C LEU A 14 15.69 -18.07 0.95
N LEU A 15 15.45 -19.25 0.36
CA LEU A 15 14.11 -19.78 0.11
C LEU A 15 13.29 -19.87 1.41
N TRP A 16 13.87 -20.47 2.45
CA TRP A 16 13.21 -20.63 3.75
C TRP A 16 13.03 -19.31 4.51
N GLN A 17 13.99 -18.39 4.43
CA GLN A 17 13.96 -17.14 5.20
C GLN A 17 13.14 -16.03 4.53
N SER A 18 12.93 -16.07 3.21
CA SER A 18 12.28 -14.97 2.48
C SER A 18 11.07 -15.43 1.66
N VAL A 19 11.18 -16.50 0.87
CA VAL A 19 10.07 -16.92 -0.02
C VAL A 19 8.92 -17.54 0.77
N VAL A 20 9.21 -18.38 1.76
CA VAL A 20 8.17 -19.05 2.57
C VAL A 20 7.33 -18.04 3.38
N PRO A 21 7.91 -17.09 4.14
CA PRO A 21 7.13 -16.07 4.85
C PRO A 21 6.29 -15.19 3.93
N VAL A 22 6.82 -14.80 2.77
CA VAL A 22 6.11 -13.99 1.77
C VAL A 22 4.90 -14.76 1.22
N THR A 23 5.10 -16.02 0.84
CA THR A 23 4.02 -16.86 0.31
C THR A 23 2.96 -17.15 1.37
N ALA A 24 3.38 -17.41 2.61
CA ALA A 24 2.45 -17.59 3.73
C ALA A 24 1.62 -16.32 4.00
N ALA A 25 2.23 -15.13 3.93
CA ALA A 25 1.52 -13.87 4.08
C ALA A 25 0.45 -13.68 2.99
N VAL A 26 0.75 -14.03 1.73
CA VAL A 26 -0.22 -14.00 0.63
C VAL A 26 -1.40 -14.92 0.94
N ILE A 27 -1.14 -16.17 1.31
CA ILE A 27 -2.20 -17.15 1.62
C ILE A 27 -3.06 -16.69 2.79
N VAL A 28 -2.45 -16.24 3.89
CA VAL A 28 -3.18 -15.80 5.08
C VAL A 28 -4.08 -14.61 4.77
N VAL A 29 -3.60 -13.62 4.01
CA VAL A 29 -4.41 -12.46 3.61
C VAL A 29 -5.58 -12.88 2.70
N LEU A 30 -5.34 -13.77 1.74
CA LEU A 30 -6.38 -14.27 0.83
C LEU A 30 -7.43 -15.14 1.54
N VAL A 31 -7.03 -15.93 2.53
CA VAL A 31 -7.98 -16.72 3.33
C VAL A 31 -8.75 -15.82 4.29
N ALA A 32 -8.08 -14.88 4.95
CA ALA A 32 -8.72 -13.93 5.87
C ALA A 32 -9.78 -13.07 5.18
N SER A 33 -9.59 -12.72 3.90
CA SER A 33 -10.58 -11.98 3.13
C SER A 33 -11.86 -12.78 2.81
N GLN A 34 -11.83 -14.10 2.96
CA GLN A 34 -12.98 -14.99 2.75
C GLN A 34 -13.70 -15.39 4.05
N ILE A 35 -13.10 -15.14 5.22
CA ILE A 35 -13.70 -15.48 6.51
C ILE A 35 -14.71 -14.39 6.89
N PRO A 36 -16.02 -14.71 7.05
CA PRO A 36 -17.03 -13.72 7.41
C PRO A 36 -16.74 -13.13 8.80
N LEU A 37 -17.04 -11.85 8.98
CA LEU A 37 -16.86 -11.19 10.27
C LEU A 37 -17.85 -11.77 11.29
N PRO A 38 -17.36 -12.28 12.44
CA PRO A 38 -18.24 -12.73 13.51
C PRO A 38 -19.11 -11.60 14.06
N GLY A 39 -20.39 -11.89 14.32
CA GLY A 39 -21.36 -10.92 14.82
C GLY A 39 -22.11 -10.15 13.74
N ILE A 40 -21.96 -10.51 12.46
CA ILE A 40 -22.75 -9.98 11.34
C ILE A 40 -23.80 -11.00 10.91
N ASP A 41 -25.03 -10.52 10.66
CA ASP A 41 -26.11 -11.35 10.12
C ASP A 41 -25.89 -11.62 8.62
N THR A 42 -25.41 -12.83 8.32
CA THR A 42 -25.16 -13.26 6.93
C THR A 42 -26.42 -13.44 6.10
N SER A 43 -27.60 -13.55 6.72
CA SER A 43 -28.87 -13.72 5.99
C SER A 43 -29.34 -12.40 5.37
N VAL A 44 -29.25 -11.30 6.13
CA VAL A 44 -29.54 -9.93 5.66
C VAL A 44 -28.54 -9.51 4.57
N LEU A 45 -27.27 -9.90 4.71
CA LEU A 45 -26.25 -9.67 3.68
C LEU A 45 -26.59 -10.38 2.36
N ALA A 46 -27.07 -11.62 2.42
CA ALA A 46 -27.43 -12.37 1.22
C ALA A 46 -28.63 -11.73 0.49
N GLU A 47 -29.62 -11.23 1.25
CA GLU A 47 -30.78 -10.53 0.69
C GLU A 47 -30.38 -9.19 0.05
N GLN A 48 -29.56 -8.38 0.73
CA GLN A 48 -29.06 -7.12 0.17
C GLN A 48 -28.07 -7.32 -0.99
N ALA A 49 -27.38 -8.46 -1.05
CA ALA A 49 -26.51 -8.81 -2.15
C ALA A 49 -27.27 -9.12 -3.45
N ILE A 50 -28.50 -9.63 -3.37
CA ILE A 50 -29.37 -9.87 -4.55
C ILE A 50 -29.73 -8.55 -5.23
N TYR A 51 -29.90 -7.48 -4.46
CA TYR A 51 -30.20 -6.14 -4.99
C TYR A 51 -28.94 -5.31 -5.30
N SER A 52 -27.74 -5.82 -5.02
CA SER A 52 -26.48 -5.17 -5.35
C SER A 52 -25.97 -5.67 -6.71
N PRO A 53 -25.90 -4.81 -7.75
CA PRO A 53 -25.48 -5.21 -9.11
C PRO A 53 -24.12 -5.90 -9.20
N ASN A 54 -23.28 -5.75 -8.17
CA ASN A 54 -21.89 -6.22 -8.13
C ASN A 54 -21.61 -7.21 -6.98
N GLY A 55 -22.62 -7.65 -6.21
CA GLY A 55 -22.40 -8.50 -5.04
C GLY A 55 -21.51 -7.88 -3.96
N ALA A 56 -21.33 -6.55 -3.95
CA ALA A 56 -20.38 -5.83 -3.10
C ALA A 56 -20.68 -5.97 -1.60
N LEU A 57 -21.95 -6.19 -1.24
CA LEU A 57 -22.39 -6.45 0.14
C LEU A 57 -22.36 -7.94 0.51
N ALA A 58 -22.08 -8.84 -0.43
CA ALA A 58 -22.27 -10.27 -0.21
C ALA A 58 -21.35 -10.86 0.87
N ARG A 59 -20.23 -10.21 1.21
CA ARG A 59 -19.21 -10.77 2.12
C ARG A 59 -18.46 -9.68 2.90
N PHE A 60 -18.96 -9.35 4.09
CA PHE A 60 -18.16 -8.63 5.07
C PHE A 60 -17.22 -9.61 5.80
N SER A 61 -15.91 -9.43 5.63
CA SER A 61 -14.90 -10.33 6.20
C SER A 61 -14.18 -9.77 7.43
N ILE A 62 -13.49 -10.63 8.17
CA ILE A 62 -12.58 -10.20 9.26
C ILE A 62 -11.47 -9.26 8.77
N PHE A 63 -11.20 -9.26 7.47
CA PHE A 63 -10.24 -8.39 6.80
C PHE A 63 -10.88 -7.11 6.22
N ALA A 64 -12.12 -6.76 6.58
CA ALA A 64 -12.81 -5.59 6.02
C ALA A 64 -12.10 -4.25 6.28
N LEU A 65 -11.43 -4.08 7.43
CA LEU A 65 -10.56 -2.91 7.68
C LEU A 65 -9.25 -2.96 6.85
N GLY A 66 -8.91 -4.12 6.31
CA GLY A 66 -7.70 -4.37 5.55
C GLY A 66 -6.42 -4.05 6.33
N VAL A 67 -5.40 -3.64 5.57
CA VAL A 67 -4.09 -3.22 6.11
C VAL A 67 -4.12 -1.75 6.58
N MET A 68 -5.25 -1.06 6.41
CA MET A 68 -5.35 0.39 6.65
C MET A 68 -4.95 0.84 8.05
N PRO A 69 -5.34 0.17 9.16
CA PRO A 69 -4.92 0.61 10.50
C PRO A 69 -3.40 0.59 10.66
N LEU A 70 -2.76 -0.50 10.21
CA LEU A 70 -1.31 -0.66 10.24
C LEU A 70 -0.61 0.39 9.36
N PHE A 71 -1.05 0.50 8.11
CA PHE A 71 -0.49 1.44 7.15
C PHE A 71 -0.63 2.89 7.60
N THR A 72 -1.79 3.26 8.16
CA THR A 72 -2.07 4.61 8.63
C THR A 72 -1.08 5.03 9.71
N VAL A 73 -0.88 4.20 10.74
CA VAL A 73 0.07 4.54 11.82
C VAL A 73 1.50 4.62 11.30
N LEU A 74 1.91 3.73 10.39
CA LEU A 74 3.23 3.81 9.77
C LEU A 74 3.41 5.10 8.96
N ALA A 75 2.41 5.52 8.19
CA ALA A 75 2.45 6.80 7.46
C ALA A 75 2.60 8.00 8.43
N HIS A 76 1.91 7.99 9.57
CA HIS A 76 2.08 9.04 10.60
C HIS A 76 3.48 9.03 11.20
N VAL A 77 4.04 7.85 11.47
CA VAL A 77 5.40 7.71 11.96
C VAL A 77 6.42 8.25 10.96
N GLU A 78 6.22 7.99 9.67
CA GLU A 78 7.09 8.52 8.61
C GLU A 78 6.99 10.05 8.49
N ILE A 79 5.78 10.61 8.55
CA ILE A 79 5.59 12.07 8.65
C ILE A 79 6.30 12.63 9.88
N ALA A 80 6.16 11.97 11.04
CA ALA A 80 6.83 12.38 12.27
C ALA A 80 8.37 12.35 12.14
N LYS A 81 8.95 11.38 11.42
CA LYS A 81 10.39 11.35 11.14
C LYS A 81 10.85 12.48 10.24
N LEU A 82 10.03 12.87 9.24
CA LEU A 82 10.33 13.99 8.36
C LEU A 82 10.30 15.32 9.11
N ILE A 83 9.36 15.50 10.04
CA ILE A 83 9.26 16.69 10.88
C ILE A 83 10.33 16.71 11.98
N PHE A 84 10.57 15.56 12.63
CA PHE A 84 11.51 15.39 13.73
C PHE A 84 12.60 14.36 13.37
N PRO A 85 13.68 14.78 12.67
CA PRO A 85 14.77 13.88 12.27
C PRO A 85 15.51 13.21 13.44
N SER A 86 15.37 13.73 14.66
CA SER A 86 15.89 13.10 15.89
C SER A 86 15.27 11.72 16.14
N LEU A 87 14.01 11.50 15.78
CA LEU A 87 13.35 10.20 15.90
C LEU A 87 13.99 9.15 14.99
N ALA A 88 14.30 9.53 13.74
CA ALA A 88 14.99 8.65 12.80
C ALA A 88 16.40 8.31 13.30
N ARG A 89 17.15 9.28 13.84
CA ARG A 89 18.46 9.03 14.45
C ARG A 89 18.37 8.10 15.66
N CYS A 90 17.39 8.32 16.54
CA CYS A 90 17.18 7.48 17.72
C CYS A 90 16.88 6.02 17.34
N GLN A 91 16.07 5.82 16.29
CA GLN A 91 15.75 4.50 15.76
C GLN A 91 16.99 3.76 15.23
N ILE A 92 17.93 4.47 14.59
CA ILE A 92 19.12 3.88 14.00
C ILE A 92 20.26 3.72 15.03
N ALA A 93 20.29 4.53 16.09
CA ALA A 93 21.38 4.58 17.06
C ALA A 93 21.60 3.29 17.86
N SER A 94 20.57 2.45 18.06
CA SER A 94 20.69 1.19 18.81
C SER A 94 19.58 0.21 18.44
N SER A 95 19.92 -1.08 18.43
CA SER A 95 18.95 -2.17 18.29
C SER A 95 17.88 -2.14 19.38
N GLY A 96 18.24 -1.75 20.61
CA GLY A 96 17.29 -1.60 21.71
C GLY A 96 16.29 -0.47 21.49
N ASN A 97 16.72 0.66 20.92
CA ASN A 97 15.83 1.77 20.60
C ASN A 97 14.90 1.42 19.44
N ALA A 98 15.42 0.76 18.40
CA ALA A 98 14.61 0.26 17.29
C ALA A 98 13.50 -0.69 17.78
N PHE A 99 13.83 -1.60 18.70
CA PHE A 99 12.87 -2.51 19.30
C PHE A 99 11.79 -1.76 20.10
N ARG A 100 12.19 -0.81 20.97
CA ARG A 100 11.25 0.00 21.76
C ARG A 100 10.28 0.79 20.88
N ILE A 101 10.80 1.46 19.85
CA ILE A 101 9.98 2.20 18.88
C ILE A 101 9.03 1.25 18.15
N SER A 102 9.49 0.07 17.75
CA SER A 102 8.63 -0.95 17.12
C SER A 102 7.47 -1.37 18.03
N VAL A 103 7.73 -1.64 19.30
CA VAL A 103 6.67 -1.98 20.28
C VAL A 103 5.66 -0.85 20.43
N VAL A 104 6.12 0.40 20.54
CA VAL A 104 5.23 1.57 20.64
C VAL A 104 4.34 1.69 19.40
N ILE A 105 4.92 1.58 18.21
CA ILE A 105 4.16 1.64 16.95
C ILE A 105 3.09 0.55 16.91
N LYS A 106 3.44 -0.69 17.25
CA LYS A 106 2.49 -1.82 17.26
C LYS A 106 1.35 -1.61 18.25
N SER A 107 1.64 -1.10 19.44
CA SER A 107 0.61 -0.76 20.43
C SER A 107 -0.33 0.34 19.92
N ILE A 108 0.22 1.36 19.25
CA ILE A 108 -0.59 2.42 18.63
C ILE A 108 -1.49 1.84 17.52
N VAL A 109 -0.97 0.94 16.68
CA VAL A 109 -1.76 0.27 15.63
C VAL A 109 -2.94 -0.50 16.23
N LEU A 110 -2.73 -1.27 17.29
CA LEU A 110 -3.81 -2.04 17.93
C LEU A 110 -4.86 -1.12 18.56
N LEU A 111 -4.43 -0.06 19.25
CA LEU A 111 -5.35 0.93 19.82
C LEU A 111 -6.16 1.64 18.73
N PHE A 112 -5.50 2.06 17.65
CA PHE A 112 -6.13 2.73 16.52
C PHE A 112 -7.12 1.79 15.81
N THR A 113 -6.77 0.51 15.67
CA THR A 113 -7.67 -0.52 15.13
C THR A 113 -8.90 -0.68 16.01
N ALA A 114 -8.76 -0.70 17.34
CA ALA A 114 -9.91 -0.83 18.24
C ALA A 114 -10.90 0.33 18.07
N ILE A 115 -10.39 1.56 17.91
CA ILE A 115 -11.22 2.75 17.66
C ILE A 115 -11.92 2.66 16.28
N GLN A 116 -11.19 2.28 15.22
CA GLN A 116 -11.76 2.12 13.88
C GLN A 116 -12.78 0.98 13.82
N ALA A 117 -12.49 -0.14 14.47
CA ALA A 117 -13.37 -1.30 14.55
C ALA A 117 -14.67 -0.97 15.26
N TYR A 118 -14.63 -0.17 16.34
CA TYR A 118 -15.83 0.32 17.00
C TYR A 118 -16.68 1.17 16.06
N GLY A 119 -16.06 2.13 15.35
CA GLY A 119 -16.75 2.94 14.34
C GLY A 119 -17.39 2.08 13.25
N MET A 120 -16.66 1.07 12.75
CA MET A 120 -17.16 0.15 11.72
C MET A 120 -18.35 -0.69 12.21
N MET A 121 -18.24 -1.31 13.38
CA MET A 121 -19.32 -2.11 13.94
C MET A 121 -20.56 -1.26 14.27
N SER A 122 -20.35 0.00 14.68
CA SER A 122 -21.45 0.93 14.94
C SER A 122 -22.18 1.31 13.64
N ALA A 123 -21.44 1.52 12.55
CA ALA A 123 -22.01 1.77 11.23
C ALA A 123 -22.78 0.55 10.70
N LEU A 124 -22.24 -0.66 10.88
CA LEU A 124 -22.93 -1.90 10.51
C LEU A 124 -24.19 -2.13 11.33
N ALA A 125 -24.17 -1.81 12.63
CA ALA A 125 -25.35 -1.89 13.49
C ALA A 125 -26.45 -0.92 13.05
N ALA A 126 -26.08 0.28 12.60
CA ALA A 126 -27.03 1.26 12.06
C ALA A 126 -27.66 0.83 10.71
N MET A 127 -27.08 -0.17 10.04
CA MET A 127 -27.60 -0.77 8.81
C MET A 127 -28.36 -2.08 9.08
N ASP A 128 -28.63 -2.41 10.35
CA ASP A 128 -29.25 -3.68 10.78
C ASP A 128 -28.47 -4.93 10.30
N LEU A 129 -27.15 -4.80 10.13
CA LEU A 129 -26.26 -5.88 9.69
C LEU A 129 -25.59 -6.64 10.84
N VAL A 130 -25.72 -6.17 12.08
CA VAL A 130 -25.13 -6.81 13.27
C VAL A 130 -26.17 -7.73 13.91
N GLU A 131 -25.75 -8.94 14.27
CA GLU A 131 -26.65 -9.91 14.92
C GLU A 131 -27.20 -9.36 16.25
N GLY A 132 -28.46 -9.67 16.55
CA GLY A 132 -29.17 -9.14 17.73
C GLY A 132 -28.75 -9.72 19.09
N PHE A 133 -27.69 -10.54 19.17
CA PHE A 133 -27.26 -11.13 20.43
C PHE A 133 -26.35 -10.19 21.24
N PRO A 134 -26.43 -10.21 22.59
CA PRO A 134 -25.55 -9.41 23.43
C PRO A 134 -24.06 -9.74 23.19
N GLY A 135 -23.30 -8.75 22.70
CA GLY A 135 -21.86 -8.89 22.46
C GLY A 135 -21.45 -9.07 21.00
N ALA A 136 -22.37 -9.12 20.03
CA ALA A 136 -22.05 -9.20 18.60
C ALA A 136 -21.05 -8.11 18.15
N THR A 137 -21.29 -6.86 18.55
CA THR A 137 -20.37 -5.74 18.35
C THR A 137 -18.97 -6.00 18.93
N SER A 138 -18.89 -6.53 20.16
CA SER A 138 -17.63 -6.79 20.85
C SER A 138 -16.83 -7.90 20.18
N VAL A 139 -17.50 -8.97 19.72
CA VAL A 139 -16.84 -10.07 18.99
C VAL A 139 -16.28 -9.57 17.65
N GLY A 140 -17.01 -8.72 16.92
CA GLY A 140 -16.53 -8.09 15.70
C GLY A 140 -15.30 -7.20 15.93
N ILE A 141 -15.31 -6.38 16.99
CA ILE A 141 -14.15 -5.54 17.37
C ILE A 141 -12.93 -6.40 17.69
N VAL A 142 -13.09 -7.45 18.51
CA VAL A 142 -11.99 -8.36 18.86
C VAL A 142 -11.45 -9.08 17.62
N SER A 143 -12.33 -9.44 16.68
CA SER A 143 -11.94 -10.08 15.41
C SER A 143 -11.09 -9.16 14.55
N PHE A 144 -11.43 -7.87 14.46
CA PHE A 144 -10.61 -6.88 13.76
C PHE A 144 -9.26 -6.65 14.45
N VAL A 145 -9.24 -6.51 15.78
CA VAL A 145 -7.98 -6.34 16.53
C VAL A 145 -7.09 -7.57 16.38
N GLY A 146 -7.66 -8.78 16.46
CA GLY A 146 -6.96 -10.04 16.25
C GLY A 146 -6.39 -10.15 14.83
N THR A 147 -7.18 -9.79 13.82
CA THR A 147 -6.73 -9.76 12.42
C THR A 147 -5.57 -8.79 12.24
N THR A 148 -5.65 -7.57 12.77
CA THR A 148 -4.55 -6.60 12.70
C THR A 148 -3.31 -7.08 13.46
N ALA A 149 -3.44 -7.79 14.58
CA ALA A 149 -2.31 -8.39 15.27
C ALA A 149 -1.57 -9.41 14.39
N VAL A 150 -2.32 -10.24 13.65
CA VAL A 150 -1.75 -11.15 12.65
C VAL A 150 -1.06 -10.37 11.52
N LEU A 151 -1.63 -9.26 11.04
CA LEU A 151 -0.99 -8.43 10.01
C LEU A 151 0.30 -7.77 10.50
N ILE A 152 0.35 -7.33 11.76
CA ILE A 152 1.58 -6.82 12.38
C ILE A 152 2.65 -7.91 12.38
N TRP A 153 2.29 -9.14 12.75
CA TRP A 153 3.21 -10.27 12.73
C TRP A 153 3.68 -10.59 11.31
N LEU A 154 2.77 -10.67 10.34
CA LEU A 154 3.08 -10.89 8.92
C LEU A 154 4.02 -9.80 8.36
N ASN A 155 3.80 -8.54 8.73
CA ASN A 155 4.66 -7.42 8.34
C ASN A 155 6.11 -7.60 8.80
N ASP A 156 6.32 -8.17 9.99
CA ASP A 156 7.66 -8.34 10.55
C ASP A 156 8.42 -9.51 9.93
N ILE A 157 7.70 -10.58 9.58
CA ILE A 157 8.28 -11.81 9.02
C ILE A 157 8.44 -11.75 7.50
N ALA A 158 7.53 -11.10 6.78
CA ALA A 158 7.62 -10.96 5.33
C ALA A 158 8.63 -9.86 5.00
N ARG A 159 9.79 -10.25 4.46
CA ARG A 159 10.85 -9.30 4.12
C ARG A 159 11.32 -9.53 2.70
N PHE A 160 11.44 -8.43 1.96
CA PHE A 160 12.09 -8.43 0.66
C PHE A 160 13.46 -7.79 0.75
N PRO A 161 14.43 -8.27 -0.05
CA PRO A 161 15.65 -7.54 -0.31
C PRO A 161 15.31 -6.11 -0.77
N ASN A 162 15.93 -5.09 -0.17
CA ASN A 162 15.84 -3.67 -0.55
C ASN A 162 14.48 -2.95 -0.36
N LEU A 163 13.36 -3.66 -0.17
CA LEU A 163 12.03 -3.08 0.09
C LEU A 163 11.74 -2.87 1.59
N GLY A 164 12.44 -3.59 2.47
CA GLY A 164 12.26 -3.50 3.92
C GLY A 164 11.17 -4.43 4.46
N ASN A 165 10.32 -3.91 5.34
CA ASN A 165 9.26 -4.68 6.01
C ASN A 165 8.11 -5.04 5.05
N GLY A 166 7.30 -6.02 5.46
CA GLY A 166 6.23 -6.61 4.67
C GLY A 166 5.02 -5.72 4.41
N VAL A 167 4.94 -4.51 4.98
CA VAL A 167 3.79 -3.60 4.78
C VAL A 167 3.46 -3.39 3.31
N TRP A 168 4.46 -3.23 2.43
CA TRP A 168 4.26 -3.03 1.00
C TRP A 168 3.66 -4.27 0.32
N LEU A 169 4.09 -5.46 0.74
CA LEU A 169 3.49 -6.71 0.30
C LEU A 169 2.03 -6.78 0.73
N LEU A 170 1.75 -6.50 2.00
CA LEU A 170 0.42 -6.56 2.57
C LEU A 170 -0.55 -5.60 1.86
N LEU A 171 -0.09 -4.40 1.47
CA LEU A 171 -0.88 -3.46 0.65
C LEU A 171 -1.09 -3.97 -0.79
N ALA A 172 -0.11 -4.64 -1.37
CA ALA A 172 -0.18 -5.12 -2.75
C ALA A 172 -1.08 -6.35 -2.90
N ILE A 173 -1.14 -7.25 -1.92
CA ILE A 173 -1.84 -8.55 -2.05
C ILE A 173 -3.31 -8.38 -2.45
N PRO A 174 -4.15 -7.59 -1.75
CA PRO A 174 -5.56 -7.48 -2.09
C PRO A 174 -5.77 -6.87 -3.47
N LEU A 175 -4.94 -5.89 -3.84
CA LEU A 175 -5.01 -5.23 -5.14
C LEU A 175 -4.62 -6.20 -6.26
N LEU A 176 -3.50 -6.90 -6.13
CA LEU A 176 -3.05 -7.92 -7.08
C LEU A 176 -4.06 -9.06 -7.23
N GLY A 177 -4.71 -9.46 -6.12
CA GLY A 177 -5.75 -10.48 -6.11
C GLY A 177 -7.06 -10.06 -6.78
N ALA A 178 -7.40 -8.76 -6.75
CA ALA A 178 -8.60 -8.22 -7.38
C ALA A 178 -8.44 -7.99 -8.90
N LEU A 179 -7.20 -7.77 -9.38
CA LEU A 179 -6.95 -7.40 -10.78
C LEU A 179 -7.61 -8.33 -11.81
N PRO A 180 -7.55 -9.68 -11.70
CA PRO A 180 -8.13 -10.55 -12.71
C PRO A 180 -9.65 -10.40 -12.81
N LEU A 181 -10.34 -10.28 -11.67
CA LEU A 181 -11.79 -10.12 -11.62
C LEU A 181 -12.21 -8.76 -12.18
N ASP A 182 -11.49 -7.71 -11.81
CA ASP A 182 -11.78 -6.35 -12.29
C ASP A 182 -11.55 -6.22 -13.80
N LEU A 183 -10.56 -6.93 -14.36
CA LEU A 183 -10.32 -7.01 -15.80
C LEU A 183 -11.47 -7.72 -16.52
N VAL A 184 -11.91 -8.88 -16.03
CA VAL A 184 -13.06 -9.62 -16.62
C VAL A 184 -14.31 -8.76 -16.57
N THR A 185 -14.58 -8.12 -15.43
CA THR A 185 -15.72 -7.22 -15.24
C THR A 185 -15.67 -6.04 -16.21
N SER A 186 -14.50 -5.45 -16.41
CA SER A 186 -14.31 -4.34 -17.37
C SER A 186 -14.56 -4.79 -18.82
N ILE A 187 -14.17 -6.01 -19.19
CA ILE A 187 -14.46 -6.59 -20.51
C ILE A 187 -15.96 -6.81 -20.70
N GLU A 188 -16.65 -7.29 -19.67
CA GLU A 188 -18.11 -7.47 -19.70
C GLU A 188 -18.84 -6.12 -19.83
N LEU A 189 -18.44 -5.11 -19.04
CA LEU A 189 -18.99 -3.75 -19.16
C LEU A 189 -18.78 -3.15 -20.55
N THR A 190 -17.71 -3.52 -21.24
CA THR A 190 -17.46 -3.13 -22.63
C THR A 190 -18.48 -3.79 -23.57
N ARG A 191 -18.84 -5.06 -23.34
CA ARG A 191 -19.85 -5.78 -24.13
C ARG A 191 -21.25 -5.18 -23.96
N PHE A 192 -21.56 -4.67 -22.77
CA PHE A 192 -22.81 -3.97 -22.48
C PHE A 192 -22.82 -2.50 -22.93
N GLY A 193 -21.73 -2.01 -23.52
CA GLY A 193 -21.60 -0.63 -23.98
C GLY A 193 -21.41 0.41 -22.87
N ALA A 194 -21.21 -0.03 -21.62
CA ALA A 194 -20.94 0.85 -20.48
C ALA A 194 -19.49 1.37 -20.47
N VAL A 195 -18.57 0.63 -21.10
CA VAL A 195 -17.19 1.07 -21.35
C VAL A 195 -16.99 1.15 -22.86
N SER A 196 -16.49 2.29 -23.34
CA SER A 196 -16.31 2.52 -24.77
C SER A 196 -14.98 1.94 -25.28
N ALA A 197 -14.89 1.67 -26.58
CA ALA A 197 -13.60 1.30 -27.21
C ALA A 197 -12.56 2.43 -27.10
N MET A 198 -13.00 3.69 -26.99
CA MET A 198 -12.13 4.84 -26.79
C MET A 198 -11.48 4.83 -25.40
N ASP A 199 -12.22 4.40 -24.37
CA ASP A 199 -11.66 4.27 -23.03
C ASP A 199 -10.47 3.29 -23.03
N TRP A 200 -10.63 2.11 -23.65
CA TRP A 200 -9.54 1.14 -23.79
C TRP A 200 -8.33 1.69 -24.55
N LEU A 201 -8.58 2.46 -25.62
CA LEU A 201 -7.56 3.06 -26.46
C LEU A 201 -6.73 4.10 -25.70
N ILE A 202 -7.33 4.84 -24.76
CA ILE A 202 -6.65 5.85 -23.93
C ILE A 202 -6.00 5.19 -22.70
N ALA A 203 -6.72 4.31 -22.01
CA ALA A 203 -6.25 3.75 -20.73
C ALA A 203 -5.05 2.82 -20.88
N THR A 204 -5.08 1.93 -21.87
CA THR A 204 -4.02 0.93 -22.08
C THR A 204 -2.63 1.56 -22.25
N PRO A 205 -2.40 2.51 -23.19
CA PRO A 205 -1.08 3.10 -23.36
C PRO A 205 -0.63 3.92 -22.15
N VAL A 206 -1.55 4.60 -21.45
CA VAL A 206 -1.21 5.38 -20.25
C VAL A 206 -0.76 4.46 -19.12
N ILE A 207 -1.46 3.35 -18.88
CA ILE A 207 -1.07 2.35 -17.87
C ILE A 207 0.27 1.72 -18.22
N LEU A 208 0.48 1.32 -19.48
CA LEU A 208 1.75 0.74 -19.93
C LEU A 208 2.91 1.72 -19.78
N LEU A 209 2.70 3.00 -20.13
CA LEU A 209 3.69 4.05 -19.94
C LEU A 209 3.99 4.26 -18.44
N ALA A 210 2.97 4.27 -17.59
CA ALA A 210 3.15 4.39 -16.14
C ALA A 210 3.95 3.22 -15.57
N VAL A 211 3.61 1.99 -15.94
CA VAL A 211 4.37 0.79 -15.54
C VAL A 211 5.82 0.87 -16.03
N TRP A 212 6.05 1.26 -17.29
CA TRP A 212 7.38 1.43 -17.84
C TRP A 212 8.20 2.48 -17.07
N MET A 213 7.62 3.64 -16.75
CA MET A 213 8.29 4.67 -15.94
C MET A 213 8.68 4.15 -14.55
N ILE A 214 7.81 3.36 -13.91
CA ILE A 214 8.11 2.75 -12.60
C ILE A 214 9.25 1.74 -12.71
N VAL A 215 9.23 0.88 -13.73
CA VAL A 215 10.30 -0.10 -13.99
C VAL A 215 11.64 0.62 -14.22
N VAL A 216 11.64 1.69 -15.01
CA VAL A 216 12.84 2.51 -15.24
C VAL A 216 13.32 3.17 -13.94
N ALA A 217 12.42 3.76 -13.14
CA ALA A 217 12.79 4.34 -11.85
C ALA A 217 13.38 3.32 -10.89
N ASN A 218 12.82 2.12 -10.83
CA ASN A 218 13.32 1.02 -10.00
C ASN A 218 14.71 0.55 -10.51
N ALA A 219 14.89 0.43 -11.82
CA ALA A 219 16.18 0.10 -12.43
C ALA A 219 17.23 1.19 -12.18
N LEU A 220 16.87 2.47 -12.20
CA LEU A 220 17.79 3.57 -11.86
C LEU A 220 18.23 3.52 -10.40
N LEU A 221 17.32 3.16 -9.49
CA LEU A 221 17.61 2.98 -8.07
C LEU A 221 18.47 1.74 -7.80
N SER A 222 18.28 0.68 -8.58
CA SER A 222 18.99 -0.60 -8.42
C SER A 222 20.31 -0.67 -9.18
N GLY A 223 20.42 -0.01 -10.34
CA GLY A 223 21.50 -0.20 -11.32
C GLY A 223 22.66 0.79 -11.28
N LYS A 224 22.53 1.94 -10.60
CA LYS A 224 23.67 2.87 -10.38
C LYS A 224 24.57 2.47 -9.20
N GLY A 225 24.40 1.26 -8.68
CA GLY A 225 25.25 0.71 -7.64
C GLY A 225 26.46 -0.01 -8.20
N GLY A 226 27.57 0.70 -8.43
CA GLY A 226 28.87 0.08 -8.19
C GLY A 226 28.92 -0.45 -6.75
N GLU A 227 29.80 -1.41 -6.46
CA GLU A 227 29.91 -2.11 -5.16
C GLU A 227 30.01 -1.19 -3.91
N ALA A 228 30.20 0.12 -4.09
CA ALA A 228 30.29 1.14 -3.06
C ALA A 228 29.13 2.16 -3.02
N ALA A 229 28.05 2.00 -3.79
CA ALA A 229 26.90 2.89 -3.68
C ALA A 229 26.00 2.47 -2.49
N PRO A 230 25.45 3.43 -1.73
CA PRO A 230 24.46 3.13 -0.73
C PRO A 230 23.22 2.58 -1.42
N LYS A 231 22.84 1.35 -1.09
CA LYS A 231 21.56 0.75 -1.50
C LYS A 231 20.43 1.64 -0.99
N LEU A 232 20.03 2.62 -1.80
CA LEU A 232 18.90 3.48 -1.48
C LEU A 232 17.68 2.57 -1.41
N SER A 233 17.05 2.50 -0.24
CA SER A 233 15.91 1.61 -0.10
C SER A 233 14.82 2.03 -1.08
N LEU A 234 14.25 1.05 -1.80
CA LEU A 234 13.09 1.23 -2.70
C LEU A 234 11.92 1.91 -1.97
N THR A 235 11.94 1.91 -0.64
CA THR A 235 11.14 2.72 0.27
C THR A 235 11.03 4.21 -0.13
N VAL A 236 12.07 4.83 -0.71
CA VAL A 236 12.04 6.23 -1.19
C VAL A 236 11.11 6.40 -2.40
N LEU A 237 10.96 5.35 -3.21
CA LEU A 237 10.01 5.32 -4.33
C LEU A 237 8.56 5.20 -3.84
N LEU A 238 8.34 4.63 -2.66
CA LEU A 238 7.02 4.22 -2.20
C LEU A 238 6.35 5.25 -1.29
N TRP A 239 7.05 5.77 -0.28
CA TRP A 239 6.41 6.65 0.71
C TRP A 239 5.87 7.98 0.18
N PRO A 240 6.59 8.77 -0.64
CA PRO A 240 6.16 10.13 -0.96
C PRO A 240 4.74 10.23 -1.58
N PRO A 241 4.35 9.38 -2.55
CA PRO A 241 2.98 9.33 -3.05
C PRO A 241 1.93 9.08 -1.96
N PHE A 242 2.21 8.17 -1.04
CA PHE A 242 1.28 7.85 0.04
C PHE A 242 1.18 8.97 1.06
N LEU A 243 2.30 9.52 1.51
CA LEU A 243 2.30 10.62 2.46
C LEU A 243 1.56 11.83 1.87
N ALA A 244 1.75 12.09 0.58
CA ALA A 244 0.99 13.11 -0.16
C ALA A 244 -0.51 12.81 -0.14
N SER A 245 -0.93 11.58 -0.45
CA SER A 245 -2.34 11.20 -0.46
C SER A 245 -2.99 11.27 0.93
N THR A 246 -2.27 10.86 1.98
CA THR A 246 -2.74 10.90 3.37
C THR A 246 -2.94 12.33 3.84
N VAL A 247 -1.94 13.19 3.64
CA VAL A 247 -2.04 14.61 4.02
C VAL A 247 -3.10 15.34 3.20
N ALA A 248 -3.19 15.04 1.89
CA ALA A 248 -4.25 15.58 1.05
C ALA A 248 -5.63 15.17 1.56
N GLY A 249 -5.82 13.89 1.90
CA GLY A 249 -7.05 13.37 2.48
C GLY A 249 -7.45 14.14 3.74
N TYR A 250 -6.53 14.39 4.67
CA TYR A 250 -6.84 15.16 5.89
C TYR A 250 -7.21 16.61 5.61
N LEU A 251 -6.56 17.26 4.65
CA LEU A 251 -6.87 18.63 4.25
C LEU A 251 -8.30 18.78 3.69
N PHE A 252 -8.86 17.73 3.09
CA PHE A 252 -10.24 17.74 2.57
C PHE A 252 -11.27 17.17 3.55
N ILE A 253 -10.96 16.06 4.23
CA ILE A 253 -11.89 15.38 5.15
C ILE A 253 -12.19 16.24 6.37
N VAL A 254 -11.20 16.92 6.95
CA VAL A 254 -11.42 17.70 8.17
C VAL A 254 -12.43 18.84 7.93
N PRO A 255 -12.31 19.69 6.89
CA PRO A 255 -13.35 20.67 6.57
C PRO A 255 -14.72 20.05 6.29
N LEU A 256 -14.76 18.91 5.59
CA LEU A 256 -16.01 18.21 5.26
C LEU A 256 -16.76 17.70 6.51
N ILE A 257 -16.05 17.35 7.58
CA ILE A 257 -16.69 16.97 8.86
C ILE A 257 -17.43 18.17 9.47
N PHE A 258 -16.88 19.38 9.37
CA PHE A 258 -17.51 20.60 9.90
C PHE A 258 -18.52 21.24 8.93
N THR A 259 -18.36 20.98 7.63
CA THR A 259 -19.18 21.54 6.55
C THR A 259 -19.49 20.45 5.50
N PRO A 260 -20.44 19.55 5.79
CA PRO A 260 -20.72 18.39 4.92
C PRO A 260 -21.21 18.78 3.51
N GLU A 261 -21.84 19.94 3.40
CA GLU A 261 -22.40 20.44 2.13
C GLU A 261 -21.34 20.99 1.17
N LEU A 262 -20.12 21.26 1.64
CA LEU A 262 -19.08 22.05 0.95
C LEU A 262 -18.70 21.52 -0.46
N PHE A 263 -18.88 20.24 -0.73
CA PHE A 263 -18.63 19.62 -2.05
C PHE A 263 -19.74 18.66 -2.50
N SER A 264 -20.91 18.72 -1.86
CA SER A 264 -22.02 17.80 -2.13
C SER A 264 -22.49 17.87 -3.60
N ASP A 265 -22.59 19.08 -4.15
CA ASP A 265 -23.01 19.31 -5.54
C ASP A 265 -21.86 19.18 -6.57
N THR A 266 -20.60 19.17 -6.14
CA THR A 266 -19.42 19.19 -7.04
C THR A 266 -18.33 18.18 -6.64
N PRO A 267 -18.65 16.87 -6.62
CA PRO A 267 -17.68 15.83 -6.23
C PRO A 267 -16.45 15.76 -7.15
N TRP A 268 -16.58 16.20 -8.40
CA TRP A 268 -15.46 16.32 -9.34
C TRP A 268 -14.40 17.34 -8.86
N LEU A 269 -14.83 18.42 -8.20
CA LEU A 269 -13.94 19.48 -7.71
C LEU A 269 -13.11 19.01 -6.51
N LEU A 270 -13.70 18.15 -5.67
CA LEU A 270 -12.99 17.45 -4.61
C LEU A 270 -11.87 16.55 -5.17
N ASN A 271 -12.15 15.79 -6.23
CA ASN A 271 -11.17 14.92 -6.88
C ASN A 271 -10.05 15.71 -7.55
N LEU A 272 -10.37 16.82 -8.24
CA LEU A 272 -9.37 17.70 -8.81
C LEU A 272 -8.54 18.41 -7.75
N GLY A 273 -9.16 18.85 -6.65
CA GLY A 273 -8.46 19.42 -5.52
C GLY A 273 -7.46 18.43 -4.90
N ALA A 274 -7.88 17.18 -4.71
CA ALA A 274 -7.00 16.11 -4.23
C ALA A 274 -5.85 15.83 -5.21
N LEU A 275 -6.12 15.80 -6.51
CA LEU A 275 -5.11 15.65 -7.56
C LEU A 275 -4.09 16.80 -7.51
N ALA A 276 -4.55 18.05 -7.51
CA ALA A 276 -3.71 19.24 -7.48
C ALA A 276 -2.84 19.28 -6.21
N LEU A 277 -3.43 18.94 -5.06
CA LEU A 277 -2.71 18.90 -3.80
C LEU A 277 -1.65 17.79 -3.78
N SER A 278 -1.96 16.61 -4.33
CA SER A 278 -0.97 15.53 -4.50
C SER A 278 0.18 15.95 -5.42
N ALA A 279 -0.10 16.72 -6.47
CA ALA A 279 0.88 17.25 -7.42
C ALA A 279 1.93 18.13 -6.72
N ILE A 280 1.50 18.89 -5.70
CA ILE A 280 2.36 19.77 -4.90
C ILE A 280 3.06 18.99 -3.78
N LEU A 281 2.34 18.10 -3.09
CA LEU A 281 2.86 17.37 -1.94
C LEU A 281 3.89 16.31 -2.31
N ILE A 282 3.77 15.65 -3.47
CA ILE A 282 4.74 14.60 -3.88
C ILE A 282 6.17 15.15 -3.94
N PRO A 283 6.47 16.22 -4.72
CA PRO A 283 7.82 16.81 -4.73
C PRO A 283 8.27 17.29 -3.34
N LEU A 284 7.35 17.85 -2.55
CA LEU A 284 7.65 18.31 -1.18
C LEU A 284 8.10 17.15 -0.28
N PHE A 285 7.41 16.01 -0.32
CA PHE A 285 7.78 14.83 0.45
C PHE A 285 9.10 14.22 -0.03
N VAL A 286 9.34 14.17 -1.35
CA VAL A 286 10.64 13.71 -1.86
C VAL A 286 11.78 14.62 -1.38
N TYR A 287 11.57 15.93 -1.38
CA TYR A 287 12.52 16.89 -0.81
C TYR A 287 12.71 16.68 0.71
N GLY A 288 11.62 16.39 1.44
CA GLY A 288 11.67 16.01 2.85
C GLY A 288 12.56 14.79 3.09
N TYR A 289 12.42 13.74 2.27
CA TYR A 289 13.27 12.55 2.35
C TYR A 289 14.73 12.86 2.01
N HIS A 290 15.00 13.70 1.01
CA HIS A 290 16.36 14.17 0.73
C HIS A 290 16.99 14.83 1.98
N ARG A 291 16.25 15.74 2.64
CA ARG A 291 16.70 16.39 3.87
C ARG A 291 16.91 15.37 4.99
N LEU A 292 16.00 14.43 5.18
CA LEU A 292 16.12 13.40 6.21
C LEU A 292 17.37 12.55 6.03
N ILE A 293 17.62 12.07 4.80
CA ILE A 293 18.80 11.28 4.43
C ILE A 293 20.08 12.09 4.65
N SER A 294 20.12 13.36 4.24
CA SER A 294 21.29 14.22 4.46
C SER A 294 21.64 14.42 5.94
N ILE A 295 20.64 14.34 6.83
CA ILE A 295 20.81 14.52 8.27
C ILE A 295 21.20 13.21 8.96
N THR A 296 20.63 12.09 8.54
CA THR A 296 20.84 10.78 9.19
C THR A 296 22.07 10.05 8.66
N GLN A 297 22.39 10.22 7.38
CA GLN A 297 23.46 9.50 6.69
C GLN A 297 24.24 10.47 5.78
N PRO A 298 25.07 11.37 6.36
CA PRO A 298 25.79 12.40 5.58
C PRO A 298 26.80 11.83 4.57
N GLU A 299 27.36 10.64 4.84
CA GLU A 299 28.28 9.94 3.93
C GLU A 299 27.63 9.57 2.59
N ILE A 300 26.34 9.29 2.61
CA ILE A 300 25.52 8.88 1.47
C ILE A 300 25.14 10.10 0.63
N ALA A 301 24.91 11.26 1.26
CA ALA A 301 24.37 12.45 0.61
C ALA A 301 25.35 13.21 -0.32
N CYS A 302 26.64 12.86 -0.38
CA CYS A 302 27.68 13.67 -1.01
C CYS A 302 27.79 13.59 -2.56
N GLY A 303 27.01 12.76 -3.27
CA GLY A 303 27.08 12.73 -4.74
C GLY A 303 25.96 11.93 -5.41
N GLU A 304 25.48 12.42 -6.55
CA GLU A 304 24.39 11.87 -7.42
C GLU A 304 22.97 11.68 -6.83
N ILE A 305 22.80 11.56 -5.51
CA ILE A 305 21.50 11.27 -4.89
C ILE A 305 20.44 12.32 -5.21
N ARG A 306 20.81 13.62 -5.24
CA ARG A 306 19.87 14.69 -5.58
C ARG A 306 19.25 14.50 -6.97
N SER A 307 20.06 14.13 -7.97
CA SER A 307 19.58 13.89 -9.33
C SER A 307 18.67 12.67 -9.42
N ILE A 308 19.01 11.60 -8.68
CA ILE A 308 18.19 10.38 -8.59
C ILE A 308 16.83 10.68 -7.93
N LEU A 309 16.81 11.40 -6.80
CA LEU A 309 15.57 11.75 -6.12
C LEU A 309 14.69 12.69 -6.96
N VAL A 310 15.27 13.63 -7.70
CA VAL A 310 14.51 14.49 -8.63
C VAL A 310 13.90 13.64 -9.75
N ALA A 311 14.63 12.68 -10.31
CA ALA A 311 14.10 11.76 -11.31
C ALA A 311 12.95 10.91 -10.73
N VAL A 312 13.12 10.37 -9.52
CA VAL A 312 12.07 9.63 -8.80
C VAL A 312 10.83 10.50 -8.55
N ALA A 313 11.01 11.74 -8.12
CA ALA A 313 9.91 12.69 -7.93
C ALA A 313 9.15 12.95 -9.24
N GLY A 314 9.88 13.12 -10.35
CA GLY A 314 9.31 13.29 -11.67
C GLY A 314 8.47 12.09 -12.09
N VAL A 315 8.97 10.88 -11.89
CA VAL A 315 8.23 9.64 -12.17
C VAL A 315 6.99 9.52 -11.28
N GLN A 316 7.13 9.73 -9.98
CA GLN A 316 5.99 9.69 -9.04
C GLN A 316 4.92 10.70 -9.42
N PHE A 317 5.32 11.93 -9.75
CA PHE A 317 4.41 12.97 -10.21
C PHE A 317 3.67 12.55 -11.49
N LEU A 318 4.40 12.14 -12.52
CA LEU A 318 3.82 11.75 -13.81
C LEU A 318 2.87 10.55 -13.66
N VAL A 319 3.25 9.55 -12.88
CA VAL A 319 2.42 8.36 -12.63
C VAL A 319 1.19 8.73 -11.81
N CYS A 320 1.34 9.42 -10.68
CA CYS A 320 0.20 9.73 -9.80
C CYS A 320 -0.81 10.66 -10.46
N ILE A 321 -0.32 11.70 -11.15
CA ILE A 321 -1.18 12.66 -11.84
C ILE A 321 -1.77 12.04 -13.11
N GLY A 322 -0.96 11.34 -13.92
CA GLY A 322 -1.44 10.67 -15.13
C GLY A 322 -2.54 9.65 -14.84
N MET A 323 -2.34 8.80 -13.81
CA MET A 323 -3.36 7.83 -13.39
C MET A 323 -4.59 8.50 -12.78
N GLY A 324 -4.42 9.60 -12.04
CA GLY A 324 -5.53 10.35 -11.46
C GLY A 324 -6.38 11.09 -12.51
N ILE A 325 -5.77 11.59 -13.59
CA ILE A 325 -6.49 12.15 -14.75
C ILE A 325 -7.19 11.03 -15.51
N LEU A 326 -6.51 9.91 -15.76
CA LEU A 326 -7.09 8.77 -16.47
C LEU A 326 -8.35 8.24 -15.77
N ARG A 327 -8.32 8.16 -14.43
CA ARG A 327 -9.47 7.73 -13.62
C ARG A 327 -10.67 8.68 -13.72
N GLN A 328 -10.44 9.96 -13.98
CA GLN A 328 -11.51 10.93 -14.19
C GLN A 328 -12.01 10.95 -15.63
N ALA A 329 -11.13 10.66 -16.59
CA ALA A 329 -11.43 10.70 -18.01
C ALA A 329 -12.11 9.42 -18.54
N THR A 330 -11.96 8.29 -17.85
CA THR A 330 -12.47 6.99 -18.31
C THR A 330 -13.41 6.36 -17.29
N SER A 331 -14.38 5.59 -17.77
CA SER A 331 -15.36 4.89 -16.93
C SER A 331 -14.86 3.56 -16.34
N PHE A 332 -13.55 3.29 -16.40
CA PHE A 332 -12.98 2.06 -15.85
C PHE A 332 -13.03 2.04 -14.33
N SER A 333 -13.66 0.99 -13.78
CA SER A 333 -13.62 0.72 -12.34
C SER A 333 -12.26 0.18 -11.87
N PHE A 334 -11.45 -0.36 -12.79
CA PHE A 334 -10.21 -1.09 -12.47
C PHE A 334 -8.95 -0.21 -12.32
N ILE A 335 -8.99 1.09 -12.62
CA ILE A 335 -7.75 1.90 -12.62
C ILE A 335 -7.23 2.10 -11.18
N PRO A 336 -6.07 1.52 -10.80
CA PRO A 336 -5.50 1.73 -9.48
C PRO A 336 -5.03 3.19 -9.34
N SER A 337 -4.97 3.69 -8.10
CA SER A 337 -4.31 4.97 -7.86
C SER A 337 -2.83 4.87 -8.24
N GLY A 338 -2.23 5.96 -8.72
CA GLY A 338 -0.83 5.91 -9.16
C GLY A 338 0.14 5.49 -8.04
N GLY A 339 -0.14 5.86 -6.78
CA GLY A 339 0.63 5.37 -5.62
C GLY A 339 0.54 3.85 -5.45
N MET A 340 -0.65 3.27 -5.59
CA MET A 340 -0.85 1.82 -5.52
C MET A 340 -0.21 1.09 -6.71
N LEU A 341 -0.26 1.66 -7.92
CA LEU A 341 0.43 1.12 -9.08
C LEU A 341 1.94 1.03 -8.83
N ILE A 342 2.54 2.07 -8.25
CA ILE A 342 3.95 2.07 -7.86
C ILE A 342 4.25 0.93 -6.88
N VAL A 343 3.41 0.71 -5.86
CA VAL A 343 3.59 -0.41 -4.91
C VAL A 343 3.55 -1.75 -5.63
N CYS A 344 2.50 -2.01 -6.40
CA CYS A 344 2.31 -3.29 -7.07
C CYS A 344 3.51 -3.62 -7.98
N VAL A 345 3.91 -2.68 -8.84
CA VAL A 345 5.05 -2.90 -9.73
C VAL A 345 6.34 -3.10 -8.94
N THR A 346 6.59 -2.29 -7.90
CA THR A 346 7.81 -2.41 -7.09
C THR A 346 7.86 -3.73 -6.31
N VAL A 347 6.74 -4.18 -5.74
CA VAL A 347 6.63 -5.48 -5.04
C VAL A 347 6.83 -6.64 -6.01
N LEU A 348 6.24 -6.59 -7.21
CA LEU A 348 6.43 -7.62 -8.24
C LEU A 348 7.89 -7.70 -8.71
N LEU A 349 8.56 -6.56 -8.88
CA LEU A 349 9.99 -6.53 -9.21
C LEU A 349 10.86 -7.08 -8.07
N ALA A 350 10.55 -6.74 -6.82
CA ALA A 350 11.25 -7.26 -5.65
C ALA A 350 11.04 -8.78 -5.47
N PHE A 351 9.83 -9.26 -5.77
CA PHE A 351 9.52 -10.69 -5.77
C PHE A 351 10.27 -11.42 -6.89
N ARG A 352 10.31 -10.84 -8.10
CA ARG A 352 11.10 -11.38 -9.22
C ARG A 352 12.59 -11.47 -8.86
N SER A 353 13.19 -10.40 -8.33
CA SER A 353 14.60 -10.42 -7.94
C SER A 353 14.89 -11.48 -6.87
N LEU A 354 13.97 -11.68 -5.93
CA LEU A 354 14.08 -12.72 -4.92
C LEU A 354 14.06 -14.13 -5.55
N LEU A 355 13.18 -14.36 -6.54
CA LEU A 355 13.14 -15.63 -7.27
C LEU A 355 14.41 -15.85 -8.10
N ASP A 356 14.89 -14.82 -8.79
CA ASP A 356 16.11 -14.89 -9.61
C ASP A 356 17.33 -15.24 -8.73
N GLU A 357 17.44 -14.65 -7.53
CA GLU A 357 18.49 -14.98 -6.53
C GLU A 357 18.36 -16.42 -5.99
N CYS A 358 17.14 -16.93 -5.79
CA CYS A 358 16.92 -18.26 -5.23
C CYS A 358 17.11 -19.38 -6.25
N PHE A 359 16.66 -19.17 -7.49
CA PHE A 359 16.64 -20.19 -8.54
C PHE A 359 17.77 -20.05 -9.56
N GLY A 360 18.61 -19.02 -9.46
CA GLY A 360 19.77 -18.83 -10.33
C GLY A 360 19.42 -18.59 -11.81
N VAL A 361 18.20 -18.09 -12.09
CA VAL A 361 17.69 -17.90 -13.46
C VAL A 361 18.25 -16.62 -14.12
N GLY A 362 19.02 -15.83 -13.39
CA GLY A 362 19.72 -14.65 -13.91
C GLY A 362 21.22 -14.89 -14.09
N ALA A 363 21.62 -15.50 -15.21
CA ALA A 363 22.96 -15.39 -15.78
C ALA A 363 22.84 -15.08 -17.28
#